data_AF-A0A562T7H0-F1
#
_entry.id   AF-A0A562T7H0-F1
#
_cell.length_a   1.000
_cell.length_b   1.000
_cell.length_c   1.000
_cell.angle_alpha   90.00
_cell.angle_beta   90.00
_cell.angle_gamma   90.00
#
_symmetry.space_group_name_H-M   'P 1'
#
loop_
_entity.id
_entity.type
_entity.pdbx_description
1 polymer ?
#
loop_
_entity_poly.entity_id
_entity_poly.type
_entity_poly.pdbx_seq_one_letter_code
_entity_poly.pdbx_strand_id
1 'polypeptide(L)' 'MNPTGHTRIPRYVRGCAGVIEAVHGVHVFPDANAAGGGEQPTWLYGVVFKGTDIWGADSDPSVTLRLDLWEPYLEHI' A
#
# COMPACT_ATOMS: atom_id res chain seq x y z
N MET A 1 -9.57 -2.77 -4.75
CA MET A 1 -9.09 -2.58 -6.14
C MET A 1 -8.50 -3.88 -6.69
N ASN A 2 -8.82 -4.30 -7.92
CA ASN A 2 -8.22 -5.47 -8.59
C ASN A 2 -7.90 -5.13 -10.06
N PRO A 3 -6.85 -4.33 -10.33
CA PRO A 3 -6.52 -3.91 -11.69
C PRO A 3 -5.96 -5.09 -12.51
N THR A 4 -6.23 -5.09 -13.82
CA THR A 4 -5.64 -6.03 -14.78
C THR A 4 -4.23 -5.64 -15.21
N GLY A 5 -3.86 -4.37 -15.02
CA GLY A 5 -2.53 -3.82 -15.29
C GLY A 5 -1.56 -3.94 -14.12
N HIS A 6 -0.38 -3.33 -14.26
CA HIS A 6 0.62 -3.28 -13.20
C HIS A 6 0.07 -2.52 -11.99
N THR A 7 0.32 -3.06 -10.79
CA THR A 7 0.06 -2.36 -9.53
C THR A 7 1.03 -2.84 -8.45
N ARG A 8 1.32 -1.97 -7.49
CA ARG A 8 2.22 -2.26 -6.37
C ARG A 8 1.50 -2.52 -5.06
N ILE A 9 0.17 -2.62 -5.05
CA ILE A 9 -0.60 -3.06 -3.87
C ILE A 9 -0.74 -4.59 -3.81
N PRO A 10 -0.02 -5.28 -2.91
CA PRO A 10 -0.13 -6.73 -2.77
C PRO A 10 -1.54 -7.13 -2.35
N ARG A 11 -2.02 -8.29 -2.81
CA ARG A 11 -3.39 -8.73 -2.55
C ARG A 11 -3.72 -8.86 -1.06
N TYR A 12 -2.74 -9.27 -0.25
CA TYR A 12 -2.96 -9.57 1.17
C TYR A 12 -3.26 -8.34 2.03
N VAL A 13 -2.85 -7.13 1.63
CA VAL A 13 -3.16 -5.89 2.38
C VAL A 13 -4.40 -5.15 1.86
N ARG A 14 -5.05 -5.63 0.79
CA ARG A 14 -6.18 -4.93 0.19
C ARG A 14 -7.37 -4.93 1.15
N GLY A 15 -7.82 -3.74 1.55
CA GLY A 15 -8.93 -3.57 2.50
C GLY A 15 -8.53 -3.72 3.96
N CYS A 16 -7.25 -3.94 4.26
CA CYS A 16 -6.76 -3.93 5.63
C CYS A 16 -6.50 -2.48 6.07
N ALA A 17 -6.84 -2.15 7.33
CA ALA A 17 -6.46 -0.88 7.92
C ALA A 17 -4.99 -0.90 8.34
N GLY A 18 -4.30 0.22 8.18
CA GLY A 18 -2.91 0.41 8.57
C GLY A 18 -2.66 1.82 9.07
N VAL A 19 -1.48 2.06 9.62
CA VAL A 19 -1.06 3.36 10.15
C VAL A 19 0.12 3.88 9.35
N ILE A 20 0.05 5.13 8.90
CA ILE A 20 1.18 5.81 8.26
C ILE A 20 2.26 6.08 9.31
N GLU A 21 3.43 5.45 9.14
CA GLU A 21 4.61 5.63 9.99
C GLU A 21 5.60 6.63 9.39
N ALA A 22 5.64 6.72 8.05
CA ALA A 22 6.61 7.55 7.34
C ALA A 22 6.02 8.20 6.09
N VAL A 23 6.47 9.42 5.80
CA VAL A 23 6.23 10.12 4.53
C VAL A 23 7.55 10.14 3.77
N HIS A 24 7.61 9.43 2.64
CA HIS A 24 8.82 9.33 1.82
C HIS A 24 8.93 10.46 0.79
N GLY A 25 7.88 11.27 0.62
CA GLY A 25 7.80 12.31 -0.40
C GLY A 25 7.20 11.78 -1.71
N VAL A 26 7.39 12.54 -2.78
CA VAL A 26 6.73 12.30 -4.07
C VAL A 26 7.57 11.38 -4.94
N HIS A 27 6.96 10.31 -5.47
CA HIS A 27 7.60 9.30 -6.32
C HIS A 27 6.78 9.05 -7.59
N VAL A 28 7.42 8.56 -8.65
CA VAL A 28 6.75 8.08 -9.88
C VAL A 28 5.65 7.09 -9.52
N PHE A 29 4.45 7.28 -10.05
CA PHE A 29 3.33 6.37 -9.83
C PHE A 29 3.43 5.15 -10.76
N PRO A 30 3.64 3.94 -10.22
CA PRO A 30 3.99 2.78 -11.04
C PRO A 30 2.86 2.33 -11.96
N ASP A 31 1.59 2.44 -11.54
CA ASP A 31 0.44 1.96 -12.33
C ASP A 31 0.30 2.78 -13.62
N ALA A 32 0.42 4.11 -13.51
CA ALA A 32 0.40 5.01 -14.66
C ALA A 32 1.61 4.83 -15.56
N ASN A 33 2.81 4.80 -14.97
CA ASN A 33 4.05 4.72 -15.74
C ASN A 33 4.15 3.42 -16.55
N ALA A 34 3.78 2.28 -15.95
CA ALA A 34 3.75 1.00 -16.64
C ALA A 34 2.69 0.93 -17.75
N ALA A 35 1.63 1.73 -17.67
CA ALA A 35 0.60 1.84 -18.71
C ALA A 35 0.96 2.85 -19.82
N GLY A 36 2.16 3.47 -19.78
CA GLY A 36 2.57 4.51 -20.74
C GLY A 36 1.94 5.89 -20.47
N GLY A 37 1.31 6.08 -19.30
CA GLY A 37 0.69 7.33 -18.89
C GLY A 37 1.65 8.38 -18.33
N GLY A 38 2.96 8.14 -18.41
CA GLY A 38 4.01 9.00 -17.84
C GLY A 38 4.19 8.84 -16.33
N GLU A 39 5.02 9.69 -15.74
CA GLU A 39 5.47 9.53 -14.36
C GLU A 39 4.38 9.71 -13.30
N GLN A 40 3.41 10.60 -13.54
CA GLN A 40 2.31 10.96 -12.63
C GLN A 40 2.72 10.95 -11.15
N PRO A 41 3.62 11.84 -10.71
CA PRO A 41 4.23 11.75 -9.40
C PRO A 41 3.20 11.86 -8.27
N THR A 42 3.27 10.96 -7.28
CA THR A 42 2.32 10.85 -6.15
C THR A 42 3.06 10.61 -4.84
N TRP A 43 2.46 10.99 -3.71
CA TRP A 43 3.06 10.77 -2.39
C TRP A 43 3.21 9.28 -2.10
N LEU A 44 4.35 8.91 -1.51
CA LEU A 44 4.66 7.57 -1.06
C LEU A 44 4.74 7.53 0.47
N TYR A 45 4.04 6.58 1.07
CA TYR A 45 3.93 6.43 2.51
C TYR A 45 4.43 5.05 2.95
N GLY A 46 5.15 5.00 4.07
CA GLY A 46 5.41 3.75 4.78
C GLY A 46 4.23 3.46 5.70
N VAL A 47 3.48 2.40 5.41
CA VAL A 47 2.26 2.02 6.15
C VAL A 47 2.52 0.71 6.90
N VAL A 48 2.20 0.71 8.20
CA VAL A 48 2.32 -0.45 9.08
C VAL A 48 0.96 -1.10 9.27
N PHE A 49 0.93 -2.41 9.11
CA PHE A 49 -0.22 -3.29 9.31
C PHE A 49 0.09 -4.30 10.41
N LYS A 50 -0.92 -4.67 11.20
CA LYS A 50 -0.80 -5.80 12.12
C LYS A 50 -0.96 -7.11 11.37
N GLY A 51 -0.17 -8.11 11.71
CA GLY A 51 -0.31 -9.46 11.15
C GLY A 51 -1.71 -10.03 11.37
N THR A 52 -2.33 -9.75 12.51
CA THR A 52 -3.70 -10.18 12.84
C THR A 52 -4.77 -9.61 11.92
N ASP A 53 -4.57 -8.41 11.38
CA ASP A 53 -5.54 -7.74 10.50
C ASP A 53 -5.47 -8.28 9.06
N ILE A 54 -4.35 -8.93 8.71
CA ILE A 54 -4.09 -9.52 7.39
C ILE A 54 -4.37 -11.02 7.39
N TRP A 55 -3.88 -11.73 8.41
CA TRP A 55 -3.87 -13.20 8.47
C TRP A 55 -4.90 -13.77 9.46
N GLY A 56 -5.59 -12.91 10.22
CA GLY A 56 -6.60 -13.32 11.21
C GLY A 56 -6.06 -13.46 12.63
N ALA A 57 -6.96 -13.76 13.57
CA ALA A 57 -6.69 -13.76 15.01
C ALA A 57 -5.66 -14.80 15.47
N ASP A 58 -5.44 -15.87 14.69
CA ASP A 58 -4.45 -16.91 14.97
C ASP A 58 -3.01 -16.51 14.57
N SER A 59 -2.84 -15.34 13.94
CA SER A 59 -1.52 -14.79 13.64
C SER A 59 -0.82 -14.33 14.92
N ASP A 60 0.52 -14.38 14.93
CA ASP A 60 1.31 -13.86 16.03
C ASP A 60 1.04 -12.33 16.20
N PRO A 61 0.53 -11.88 17.37
CA PRO A 61 0.15 -10.49 17.59
C PRO A 61 1.35 -9.53 17.62
N SER A 62 2.57 -10.04 17.72
CA SER A 62 3.79 -9.23 17.65
C SER A 62 4.26 -8.93 16.22
N VAL A 63 3.72 -9.65 15.23
CA VAL A 63 4.11 -9.47 13.83
C VAL A 63 3.47 -8.23 13.25
N THR A 64 4.32 -7.36 12.69
CA THR A 64 3.91 -6.20 11.90
C THR A 64 4.50 -6.27 10.51
N LEU A 65 3.75 -5.81 9.52
CA LEU A 65 4.21 -5.66 8.14
C LEU A 65 4.28 -4.18 7.81
N ARG A 66 5.42 -3.74 7.27
CA ARG A 66 5.59 -2.41 6.71
C ARG A 66 5.64 -2.49 5.19
N LEU A 67 4.78 -1.72 4.53
CA LEU A 67 4.73 -1.62 3.08
C LEU A 67 4.79 -0.16 2.65
N ASP A 68 5.48 0.09 1.55
CA ASP A 68 5.45 1.40 0.90
C ASP A 68 4.29 1.45 -0.09
N LEU A 69 3.33 2.35 0.16
CA LEU A 69 2.08 2.49 -0.60
C LEU A 69 1.91 3.93 -1.08
N TRP A 70 1.54 4.09 -2.34
CA TRP A 70 1.24 5.39 -2.91
C TRP A 70 -0.13 5.91 -2.45
N GLU A 71 -0.26 7.23 -2.36
CA GLU A 71 -1.49 7.92 -1.92
C GLU A 71 -2.77 7.43 -2.60
N PRO A 72 -2.83 7.20 -3.93
CA PRO A 72 -4.05 6.73 -4.58
C PRO A 72 -4.51 5.33 -4.15
N TYR A 73 -3.68 4.58 -3.43
CA TYR A 73 -4.06 3.28 -2.87
C TYR A 73 -4.74 3.40 -1.48
N LEU A 74 -4.70 4.57 -0.86
CA LEU A 74 -5.11 4.79 0.51
C LEU A 74 -6.41 5.60 0.56
N GLU A 75 -7.25 5.28 1.55
CA GLU A 75 -8.44 6.04 1.89
C GLU A 75 -8.39 6.36 3.39
N HIS A 76 -8.85 7.56 3.77
CA HIS A 76 -8.98 7.93 5.18
C HIS A 76 -10.22 7.25 5.77
N ILE A 77 -10.06 6.68 6.97
CA ILE A 77 -11.13 5.99 7.73
C ILE A 77 -11.74 6.88 8.81
#